data_AF-A0A286CZQ4-F1
#
_entry.id   AF-A0A286CZQ4-F1
#
_cell.length_a   1.000
_cell.length_b   1.000
_cell.length_c   1.000
_cell.angle_alpha   90.00
_cell.angle_beta   90.00
_cell.angle_gamma   90.00
#
_symmetry.space_group_name_H-M   'P 1'
#
loop_
_entity.id
_entity.type
_entity.pdbx_description
1 polymer ?
#
loop_
_entity_poly.entity_id
_entity_poly.type
_entity_poly.pdbx_seq_one_letter_code
_entity_poly.pdbx_strand_id
1 'polypeptide(L)'
;MPSRTTAHPAQQSQRPALNGRCTSRTSPSLARCASLAASALLTAGLALGSASAMAAEWAARHGLTGAQYQQAFNDYSKKGYRLTSVSGYESGGSARYAALWSKQSGAAWGARHGLTPQQYQAAFEDFAKQGYRLTFVNGYAIGDKPYYAAIWEKKAGPAWQARHGLTAEQYQAAVTDMSKQGFGLSHVSAFSVGGSPRFAAIFEKGGPAWVARHGLSPSDYQKAFDDFAKQGYRLKVVSGYRQGSGDRYAALWTKSSGPQWSARHGIAAGNYQAVFDNYLYQSWQPRYIEAFNGASGVRFNGLWENTTFKAQDLALIENKVRAYMKKNDIPSMSVAISKDKRLVYAAAFGNADVEKNELAGPKHRYRIASVAKPITVVAVKRVIQDTTLTDSSKVFGSNSVLGSQYATPSDNKQIEDITVDHLIRHRAGFLRLDIDDDGKADDPMFKYTGTTHKGLIEWALKNYPLGYAPGTDPGLPPEETYSNFGYSLLGRVIEARTGKTYENYVRDTILKPAGASGMVIGGDKEADRKPNEVKYYGPGAYSSVKPQRFDSHGGWIATPIDLLRFMRHETVLSKSYAHFGSMSGTNSVYRRRSDGLGYAVTANSNNGDVKEIDAMMKEIVEGVSNWPNVNLF
;
A
#
# COMPACT_ATOMS: atom_id res chain seq x y z
N MET A 1 -40.29 -32.45 18.24
CA MET A 1 -41.07 -33.36 19.11
C MET A 1 -40.86 -34.78 18.62
N PRO A 2 -40.84 -35.84 19.47
CA PRO A 2 -41.03 -35.90 20.94
C PRO A 2 -39.69 -36.09 21.72
N SER A 3 -39.49 -35.42 22.86
CA SER A 3 -39.59 -35.88 24.28
C SER A 3 -38.32 -36.62 24.77
N ARG A 4 -37.64 -36.31 25.90
CA ARG A 4 -38.13 -36.08 27.28
C ARG A 4 -37.02 -35.55 28.25
N THR A 5 -37.43 -34.70 29.21
CA THR A 5 -36.99 -34.50 30.64
C THR A 5 -35.56 -34.03 30.99
N THR A 6 -35.31 -32.78 31.44
CA THR A 6 -35.40 -32.14 32.81
C THR A 6 -34.47 -32.79 33.87
N ALA A 7 -33.64 -32.12 34.68
CA ALA A 7 -33.83 -30.88 35.43
C ALA A 7 -32.51 -30.22 35.95
N HIS A 8 -32.58 -28.92 36.27
CA HIS A 8 -31.68 -28.07 37.10
C HIS A 8 -32.36 -27.84 38.50
N PRO A 9 -31.82 -27.11 39.53
CA PRO A 9 -30.81 -26.03 39.50
C PRO A 9 -29.84 -25.85 40.72
N ALA A 10 -28.82 -24.99 40.50
CA ALA A 10 -28.24 -23.89 41.31
C ALA A 10 -27.88 -23.97 42.83
N GLN A 11 -26.65 -23.52 43.15
CA GLN A 11 -26.26 -22.22 43.82
C GLN A 11 -25.29 -22.27 45.04
N GLN A 12 -24.18 -21.51 44.88
CA GLN A 12 -23.47 -20.59 45.81
C GLN A 12 -22.81 -20.97 47.17
N SER A 13 -21.50 -20.67 47.21
CA SER A 13 -20.69 -19.92 48.23
C SER A 13 -20.42 -20.49 49.64
N GLN A 14 -19.15 -20.44 50.08
CA GLN A 14 -18.63 -19.56 51.17
C GLN A 14 -17.18 -19.93 51.62
N ARG A 15 -16.42 -18.90 52.06
CA ARG A 15 -15.16 -18.97 52.86
C ARG A 15 -15.51 -19.19 54.35
N PRO A 16 -14.52 -19.55 55.21
CA PRO A 16 -14.03 -18.54 56.19
C PRO A 16 -12.53 -18.67 56.58
N ALA A 17 -12.09 -17.82 57.52
CA ALA A 17 -10.72 -17.44 57.86
C ALA A 17 -10.26 -17.85 59.30
N LEU A 18 -8.92 -17.76 59.53
CA LEU A 18 -8.14 -17.40 60.75
C LEU A 18 -8.22 -18.25 62.05
N ASN A 19 -7.05 -18.70 62.57
CA ASN A 19 -6.45 -18.26 63.86
C ASN A 19 -5.21 -19.07 64.37
N GLY A 20 -4.27 -18.33 65.01
CA GLY A 20 -3.33 -18.76 66.08
C GLY A 20 -2.02 -19.45 65.66
N ARG A 21 -0.83 -19.25 66.26
CA ARG A 21 -0.36 -18.54 67.48
C ARG A 21 1.19 -18.45 67.44
N CYS A 22 1.76 -17.46 68.13
CA CYS A 22 3.19 -17.23 68.37
C CYS A 22 3.87 -18.26 69.30
N THR A 23 5.18 -18.48 69.13
CA THR A 23 6.16 -18.60 70.23
C THR A 23 7.54 -18.08 69.82
N SER A 24 8.20 -17.46 70.80
CA SER A 24 9.48 -16.74 70.78
C SER A 24 10.66 -17.58 71.28
N ARG A 25 11.90 -17.36 70.81
CA ARG A 25 13.07 -16.87 71.60
C ARG A 25 14.45 -17.11 70.94
N THR A 26 15.29 -16.08 71.09
CA THR A 26 16.77 -16.05 71.31
C THR A 26 17.77 -16.28 70.17
N SER A 27 18.56 -15.22 69.88
CA SER A 27 19.84 -15.09 69.14
C SER A 27 21.06 -15.53 70.03
N PRO A 28 22.37 -15.57 69.60
CA PRO A 28 23.02 -14.76 68.56
C PRO A 28 24.20 -15.34 67.71
N SER A 29 24.56 -14.52 66.71
CA SER A 29 25.86 -14.30 66.02
C SER A 29 26.59 -15.43 65.28
N LEU A 30 26.77 -15.26 63.96
CA LEU A 30 28.08 -15.02 63.33
C LEU A 30 27.89 -14.52 61.88
N ALA A 31 28.76 -13.59 61.50
CA ALA A 31 28.59 -12.64 60.41
C ALA A 31 28.79 -13.23 59.00
N ARG A 32 28.03 -12.70 58.03
CA ARG A 32 28.56 -12.34 56.71
C ARG A 32 27.67 -11.30 56.06
N CYS A 33 28.28 -10.15 55.74
CA CYS A 33 27.70 -9.05 54.99
C CYS A 33 27.11 -9.53 53.66
N ALA A 34 25.84 -9.20 53.42
CA ALA A 34 25.26 -9.13 52.09
C ALA A 34 24.33 -7.91 52.04
N SER A 35 24.91 -6.74 51.77
CA SER A 35 24.16 -5.57 51.32
C SER A 35 23.64 -5.85 49.92
N LEU A 36 22.33 -6.07 49.79
CA LEU A 36 21.61 -6.02 48.53
C LEU A 36 21.68 -4.59 47.99
N ALA A 37 22.64 -4.34 47.11
CA ALA A 37 22.58 -3.20 46.20
C ALA A 37 21.45 -3.47 45.20
N ALA A 38 20.46 -2.59 45.20
CA ALA A 38 19.42 -2.55 44.18
C ALA A 38 20.06 -2.29 42.82
N SER A 39 20.11 -3.31 41.96
CA SER A 39 20.44 -3.12 40.55
C SER A 39 19.28 -2.45 39.85
N ALA A 40 19.45 -1.15 39.58
CA ALA A 40 18.58 -0.37 38.73
C ALA A 40 18.49 -1.01 37.33
N LEU A 41 17.32 -1.55 37.00
CA LEU A 41 16.92 -1.78 35.62
C LEU A 41 16.81 -0.42 34.94
N LEU A 42 17.85 0.00 34.23
CA LEU A 42 17.72 1.02 33.19
C LEU A 42 16.85 0.44 32.08
N THR A 43 15.54 0.61 32.19
CA THR A 43 14.67 0.65 31.01
C THR A 43 15.10 1.87 30.21
N ALA A 44 15.96 1.66 29.21
CA ALA A 44 16.16 2.62 28.13
C ALA A 44 14.83 2.73 27.37
N GLY A 45 13.95 3.61 27.88
CA GLY A 45 12.80 4.09 27.15
C GLY A 45 13.34 4.77 25.90
N LEU A 46 13.28 4.08 24.78
CA LEU A 46 13.37 4.69 23.46
C LEU A 46 12.24 5.72 23.41
N ALA A 47 12.59 6.99 23.62
CA ALA A 47 11.78 8.11 23.19
C ALA A 47 11.66 8.00 21.68
N LEU A 48 10.67 7.25 21.22
CA LEU A 48 10.10 7.40 19.90
C LEU A 48 9.66 8.85 19.84
N GLY A 49 10.49 9.71 19.26
CA GLY A 49 10.09 11.04 18.87
C GLY A 49 8.79 10.88 18.10
N SER A 50 7.69 11.26 18.73
CA SER A 50 6.37 11.25 18.13
C SER A 50 6.40 12.28 17.03
N ALA A 51 6.79 11.85 15.83
CA ALA A 51 6.32 12.50 14.61
C ALA A 51 4.80 12.41 14.73
N SER A 52 4.17 13.50 15.16
CA SER A 52 2.72 13.60 15.26
C SER A 52 2.18 13.16 13.90
N ALA A 53 1.54 12.00 13.85
CA ALA A 53 0.76 11.63 12.70
C ALA A 53 -0.29 12.74 12.57
N MET A 54 -0.10 13.64 11.59
CA MET A 54 -1.04 14.71 11.31
C MET A 54 -2.42 14.06 11.19
N ALA A 55 -3.37 14.45 12.05
CA ALA A 55 -4.70 13.86 12.02
C ALA A 55 -5.28 14.05 10.62
N ALA A 56 -5.65 12.96 9.95
CA ALA A 56 -6.08 13.00 8.55
C ALA A 56 -7.18 14.07 8.34
N GLU A 57 -6.94 15.06 7.48
CA GLU A 57 -7.87 16.16 7.22
C GLU A 57 -9.13 15.72 6.48
N TRP A 58 -9.14 14.51 5.94
CA TRP A 58 -10.24 13.95 5.18
C TRP A 58 -10.31 12.43 5.34
N ALA A 59 -11.46 11.86 4.97
CA ALA A 59 -11.66 10.43 4.88
C ALA A 59 -12.51 10.12 3.65
N ALA A 60 -12.14 9.09 2.88
CA ALA A 60 -12.93 8.60 1.75
C ALA A 60 -13.27 7.11 1.95
N ARG A 61 -14.47 6.71 1.55
CA ARG A 61 -14.92 5.31 1.55
C ARG A 61 -15.76 5.05 0.30
N HIS A 62 -15.75 3.81 -0.17
CA HIS A 62 -16.57 3.34 -1.29
C HIS A 62 -17.06 1.91 -1.03
N GLY A 63 -18.02 1.44 -1.83
CA GLY A 63 -18.58 0.10 -1.68
C GLY A 63 -19.43 -0.10 -0.42
N LEU A 64 -19.84 0.97 0.26
CA LEU A 64 -20.60 0.87 1.51
C LEU A 64 -22.05 0.46 1.25
N THR A 65 -22.59 -0.48 2.03
CA THR A 65 -24.05 -0.65 2.14
C THR A 65 -24.70 0.59 2.75
N GLY A 66 -26.03 0.73 2.65
CA GLY A 66 -26.74 1.84 3.32
C GLY A 66 -26.47 1.91 4.83
N ALA A 67 -26.45 0.76 5.52
CA ALA A 67 -26.14 0.69 6.94
C ALA A 67 -24.68 1.05 7.25
N GLN A 68 -23.73 0.54 6.46
CA GLN A 68 -22.31 0.89 6.62
C GLN A 68 -22.04 2.37 6.35
N TYR A 69 -22.72 2.95 5.35
CA TYR A 69 -22.66 4.39 5.08
C TYR A 69 -23.19 5.19 6.28
N GLN A 70 -24.36 4.83 6.82
CA GLN A 70 -24.93 5.54 7.96
C GLN A 70 -24.03 5.44 9.20
N GLN A 71 -23.43 4.28 9.45
CA GLN A 71 -22.45 4.10 10.51
C GLN A 71 -21.22 5.00 10.30
N ALA A 72 -20.63 4.99 9.11
CA ALA A 72 -19.49 5.84 8.77
C ALA A 72 -19.83 7.33 8.91
N PHE A 73 -21.00 7.75 8.42
CA PHE A 73 -21.51 9.11 8.56
C PHE A 73 -21.56 9.53 10.03
N ASN A 74 -22.15 8.70 10.90
CA ASN A 74 -22.26 8.97 12.33
C ASN A 74 -20.87 9.06 12.99
N ASP A 75 -19.97 8.13 12.67
CA ASP A 75 -18.63 8.07 13.27
C ASP A 75 -17.76 9.25 12.86
N TYR A 76 -17.79 9.65 11.58
CA TYR A 76 -17.04 10.79 11.09
C TYR A 76 -17.62 12.11 11.60
N SER A 77 -18.94 12.25 11.67
CA SER A 77 -19.60 13.43 12.23
C SER A 77 -19.23 13.63 13.70
N LYS A 78 -19.21 12.57 14.50
CA LYS A 78 -18.74 12.60 15.91
C LYS A 78 -17.28 13.04 16.04
N LYS A 79 -16.46 12.78 15.02
CA LYS A 79 -15.04 13.18 14.96
C LYS A 79 -14.84 14.58 14.33
N GLY A 80 -15.92 15.33 14.10
CA GLY A 80 -15.87 16.69 13.55
C GLY A 80 -15.65 16.77 12.04
N TYR A 81 -15.80 15.65 11.31
CA TYR A 81 -15.76 15.68 9.85
C TYR A 81 -17.15 16.00 9.27
N ARG A 82 -17.15 16.67 8.13
CA ARG A 82 -18.36 17.03 7.36
C ARG A 82 -18.33 16.29 6.03
N LEU A 83 -19.46 15.72 5.64
CA LEU A 83 -19.61 15.07 4.33
C LEU A 83 -19.54 16.13 3.24
N THR A 84 -18.71 15.92 2.22
CA THR A 84 -18.50 16.85 1.10
C THR A 84 -18.83 16.27 -0.26
N SER A 85 -18.81 14.95 -0.40
CA SER A 85 -19.32 14.24 -1.57
C SER A 85 -20.00 12.95 -1.15
N VAL A 86 -21.09 12.60 -1.80
CA VAL A 86 -21.75 11.29 -1.66
C VAL A 86 -22.31 10.86 -3.00
N SER A 87 -22.10 9.60 -3.36
CA SER A 87 -22.61 9.01 -4.59
C SER A 87 -23.27 7.68 -4.26
N GLY A 88 -24.56 7.57 -4.57
CA GLY A 88 -25.24 6.29 -4.63
C GLY A 88 -25.02 5.64 -5.99
N TYR A 89 -24.95 4.32 -6.03
CA TYR A 89 -24.90 3.54 -7.26
C TYR A 89 -25.40 2.12 -6.98
N GLU A 90 -25.79 1.41 -8.03
CA GLU A 90 -26.19 0.01 -7.92
C GLU A 90 -24.99 -0.93 -8.08
N SER A 91 -24.91 -1.95 -7.23
CA SER A 91 -23.97 -3.06 -7.41
C SER A 91 -24.61 -4.33 -6.89
N GLY A 92 -24.67 -5.37 -7.74
CA GLY A 92 -25.32 -6.63 -7.39
C GLY A 92 -26.80 -6.47 -7.01
N GLY A 93 -27.55 -5.59 -7.71
CA GLY A 93 -28.96 -5.33 -7.44
C GLY A 93 -29.25 -4.56 -6.13
N SER A 94 -28.23 -3.99 -5.49
CA SER A 94 -28.34 -3.30 -4.21
C SER A 94 -27.67 -1.94 -4.25
N ALA A 95 -28.17 -1.02 -3.41
CA ALA A 95 -27.52 0.27 -3.19
C ALA A 95 -26.11 0.08 -2.63
N ARG A 96 -25.16 0.83 -3.18
CA ARG A 96 -23.83 1.08 -2.62
C ARG A 96 -23.54 2.58 -2.61
N TYR A 97 -22.66 2.98 -1.70
CA TYR A 97 -22.30 4.38 -1.52
C TYR A 97 -20.78 4.59 -1.56
N ALA A 98 -20.37 5.63 -2.27
CA ALA A 98 -19.07 6.25 -2.16
C ALA A 98 -19.23 7.62 -1.50
N ALA A 99 -18.36 7.96 -0.55
CA ALA A 99 -18.46 9.19 0.22
C ALA A 99 -17.10 9.74 0.62
N LEU A 100 -17.02 11.08 0.65
CA LEU A 100 -15.88 11.86 1.06
C LEU A 100 -16.29 12.77 2.22
N TRP A 101 -15.49 12.74 3.27
CA TRP A 101 -15.62 13.59 4.45
C TRP A 101 -14.35 14.44 4.61
N SER A 102 -14.49 15.67 5.10
CA SER A 102 -13.35 16.54 5.43
C SER A 102 -13.55 17.21 6.79
N LYS A 103 -12.46 17.42 7.52
CA LYS A 103 -12.44 18.29 8.69
C LYS A 103 -12.49 19.73 8.22
N GLN A 104 -13.62 20.37 8.45
CA GLN A 104 -13.79 21.79 8.17
C GLN A 104 -14.80 22.35 9.18
N SER A 105 -14.51 23.52 9.73
CA SER A 105 -15.50 24.31 10.47
C SER A 105 -16.54 24.86 9.49
N GLY A 106 -17.75 25.14 9.96
CA GLY A 106 -18.74 25.79 9.11
C GLY A 106 -20.13 25.81 9.73
N ALA A 107 -21.07 26.29 8.93
CA ALA A 107 -22.48 26.34 9.28
C ALA A 107 -23.05 24.96 9.67
N ALA A 108 -24.16 24.99 10.42
CA ALA A 108 -24.96 23.79 10.65
C ALA A 108 -25.31 23.13 9.31
N TRP A 109 -25.29 21.81 9.26
CA TRP A 109 -25.47 21.06 8.01
C TRP A 109 -26.21 19.75 8.26
N GLY A 110 -26.76 19.18 7.20
CA GLY A 110 -27.44 17.90 7.23
C GLY A 110 -27.26 17.15 5.92
N ALA A 111 -27.33 15.83 5.98
CA ALA A 111 -27.34 14.98 4.80
C ALA A 111 -28.38 13.87 4.93
N ARG A 112 -28.86 13.39 3.78
CA ARG A 112 -29.78 12.25 3.65
C ARG A 112 -29.38 11.42 2.43
N HIS A 113 -29.69 10.14 2.45
CA HIS A 113 -29.39 9.20 1.38
C HIS A 113 -30.52 8.18 1.21
N GLY A 114 -30.59 7.48 0.08
CA GLY A 114 -31.61 6.45 -0.13
C GLY A 114 -33.02 7.00 -0.33
N LEU A 115 -33.17 8.27 -0.68
CA LEU A 115 -34.48 8.92 -0.76
C LEU A 115 -35.15 8.62 -2.10
N THR A 116 -36.42 8.20 -2.10
CA THR A 116 -37.26 8.24 -3.30
C THR A 116 -37.47 9.69 -3.77
N PRO A 117 -37.94 9.95 -5.00
CA PRO A 117 -38.21 11.32 -5.46
C PRO A 117 -39.15 12.10 -4.53
N GLN A 118 -40.18 11.44 -4.00
CA GLN A 118 -41.15 12.05 -3.08
C GLN A 118 -40.49 12.36 -1.72
N GLN A 119 -39.70 11.42 -1.18
CA GLN A 119 -38.97 11.63 0.07
C GLN A 119 -37.91 12.72 -0.07
N TYR A 120 -37.23 12.79 -1.22
CA TYR A 120 -36.29 13.84 -1.54
C TYR A 120 -36.97 15.21 -1.58
N GLN A 121 -38.11 15.32 -2.26
CA GLN A 121 -38.87 16.56 -2.33
C GLN A 121 -39.34 17.02 -0.94
N ALA A 122 -39.87 16.11 -0.12
CA ALA A 122 -40.27 16.41 1.24
C ALA A 122 -39.09 16.87 2.12
N ALA A 123 -37.94 16.20 2.02
CA ALA A 123 -36.73 16.60 2.74
C ALA A 123 -36.21 17.97 2.27
N PHE A 124 -36.23 18.22 0.96
CA PHE A 124 -35.84 19.51 0.38
C PHE A 124 -36.67 20.65 0.97
N GLU A 125 -37.99 20.49 1.01
CA GLU A 125 -38.92 21.50 1.55
C GLU A 125 -38.74 21.70 3.05
N ASP A 126 -38.54 20.62 3.82
CA ASP A 126 -38.29 20.70 5.26
C ASP A 126 -36.99 21.46 5.58
N PHE A 127 -35.88 21.11 4.94
CA PHE A 127 -34.61 21.82 5.10
C PHE A 127 -34.72 23.29 4.67
N ALA A 128 -35.42 23.57 3.56
CA ALA A 128 -35.62 24.94 3.10
C ALA A 128 -36.42 25.79 4.10
N LYS A 129 -37.50 25.24 4.70
CA LYS A 129 -38.28 25.91 5.77
C LYS A 129 -37.43 26.24 7.00
N GLN A 130 -36.43 25.41 7.29
CA GLN A 130 -35.49 25.61 8.39
C GLN A 130 -34.32 26.57 8.05
N GLY A 131 -34.31 27.14 6.84
CA GLY A 131 -33.29 28.08 6.37
C GLY A 131 -32.01 27.41 5.85
N TYR A 132 -32.03 26.10 5.60
CA TYR A 132 -30.93 25.42 4.93
C TYR A 132 -31.05 25.56 3.41
N ARG A 133 -29.91 25.56 2.73
CA ARG A 133 -29.82 25.50 1.27
C ARG A 133 -29.17 24.21 0.82
N LEU A 134 -29.67 23.64 -0.28
CA LEU A 134 -29.09 22.46 -0.91
C LEU A 134 -27.76 22.84 -1.55
N THR A 135 -26.68 22.14 -1.21
CA THR A 135 -25.33 22.40 -1.74
C THR A 135 -24.78 21.26 -2.58
N PHE A 136 -25.36 20.07 -2.44
CA PHE A 136 -24.96 18.88 -3.19
C PHE A 136 -26.16 17.95 -3.36
N VAL A 137 -26.32 17.40 -4.55
CA VAL A 137 -27.27 16.32 -4.83
C VAL A 137 -26.63 15.31 -5.78
N ASN A 138 -26.84 14.03 -5.51
CA ASN A 138 -26.51 12.92 -6.38
C ASN A 138 -27.79 12.09 -6.60
N GLY A 139 -28.19 11.95 -7.87
CA GLY A 139 -29.22 11.01 -8.28
C GLY A 139 -28.59 9.70 -8.75
N TYR A 140 -29.28 8.60 -8.53
CA TYR A 140 -28.88 7.26 -8.96
C TYR A 140 -30.11 6.36 -9.10
N ALA A 141 -29.94 5.16 -9.64
CA ALA A 141 -31.02 4.20 -9.74
C ALA A 141 -30.64 2.84 -9.14
N ILE A 142 -31.65 2.10 -8.69
CA ILE A 142 -31.55 0.68 -8.29
C ILE A 142 -32.73 -0.01 -8.94
N GLY A 143 -32.49 -1.01 -9.79
CA GLY A 143 -33.57 -1.69 -10.53
C GLY A 143 -34.50 -0.71 -11.26
N ASP A 144 -33.93 0.25 -11.99
CA ASP A 144 -34.65 1.31 -12.72
C ASP A 144 -35.57 2.22 -11.88
N LYS A 145 -35.41 2.23 -10.55
CA LYS A 145 -36.09 3.18 -9.67
C LYS A 145 -35.14 4.29 -9.25
N PRO A 146 -35.50 5.57 -9.41
CA PRO A 146 -34.65 6.70 -9.03
C PRO A 146 -34.56 6.86 -7.51
N TYR A 147 -33.37 7.21 -7.03
CA TYR A 147 -33.07 7.57 -5.65
C TYR A 147 -32.13 8.78 -5.60
N TYR A 148 -32.12 9.47 -4.46
CA TYR A 148 -31.29 10.65 -4.23
C TYR A 148 -30.52 10.56 -2.91
N ALA A 149 -29.30 11.11 -2.95
CA ALA A 149 -28.52 11.49 -1.78
C ALA A 149 -28.18 12.99 -1.87
N ALA A 150 -28.23 13.70 -0.76
CA ALA A 150 -28.11 15.16 -0.76
C ALA A 150 -27.51 15.71 0.53
N ILE A 151 -26.91 16.89 0.41
CA ILE A 151 -26.25 17.63 1.49
C ILE A 151 -26.81 19.06 1.49
N TRP A 152 -27.20 19.53 2.68
CA TRP A 152 -27.73 20.86 2.94
C TRP A 152 -26.88 21.58 3.98
N GLU A 153 -26.73 22.89 3.81
CA GLU A 153 -26.01 23.76 4.74
C GLU A 153 -26.86 24.98 5.12
N LYS A 154 -26.87 25.32 6.40
CA LYS A 154 -27.53 26.51 6.95
C LYS A 154 -26.59 27.71 6.86
N LYS A 155 -26.31 28.14 5.63
CA LYS A 155 -25.44 29.29 5.35
C LYS A 155 -26.17 30.36 4.55
N ALA A 156 -25.82 31.61 4.82
CA ALA A 156 -26.21 32.73 3.97
C ALA A 156 -25.54 32.59 2.58
N GLY A 157 -26.15 33.20 1.58
CA GLY A 157 -25.62 33.20 0.22
C GLY A 157 -26.60 33.80 -0.78
N PRO A 158 -26.26 33.82 -2.07
CA PRO A 158 -27.11 34.40 -3.10
C PRO A 158 -28.46 33.67 -3.19
N ALA A 159 -29.41 34.29 -3.89
CA ALA A 159 -30.64 33.62 -4.30
C ALA A 159 -30.29 32.32 -5.05
N TRP A 160 -31.02 31.26 -4.80
CA TRP A 160 -30.72 29.93 -5.35
C TRP A 160 -32.00 29.19 -5.71
N GLN A 161 -31.89 28.25 -6.63
CA GLN A 161 -32.96 27.33 -7.02
C GLN A 161 -32.38 25.94 -7.29
N ALA A 162 -33.19 24.89 -7.14
CA ALA A 162 -32.80 23.54 -7.50
C ALA A 162 -33.94 22.83 -8.25
N ARG A 163 -33.57 21.93 -9.14
CA ARG A 163 -34.49 21.08 -9.91
C ARG A 163 -33.97 19.66 -9.95
N HIS A 164 -34.85 18.66 -10.00
CA HIS A 164 -34.48 17.24 -10.04
C HIS A 164 -35.44 16.46 -10.95
N GLY A 165 -35.03 15.26 -11.35
CA GLY A 165 -35.83 14.38 -12.21
C GLY A 165 -35.97 14.84 -13.66
N LEU A 166 -35.17 15.81 -14.12
CA LEU A 166 -35.30 16.41 -15.45
C LEU A 166 -34.84 15.45 -16.55
N THR A 167 -35.51 15.45 -17.71
CA THR A 167 -34.94 14.89 -18.95
C THR A 167 -33.77 15.75 -19.45
N ALA A 168 -33.03 15.28 -20.46
CA ALA A 168 -31.93 16.07 -21.05
C ALA A 168 -32.43 17.40 -21.64
N GLU A 169 -33.58 17.38 -22.30
CA GLU A 169 -34.21 18.56 -22.91
C GLU A 169 -34.68 19.53 -21.83
N GLN A 170 -35.34 19.01 -20.79
CA GLN A 170 -35.79 19.81 -19.64
C GLN A 170 -34.62 20.42 -18.86
N TYR A 171 -33.53 19.68 -18.70
CA TYR A 171 -32.30 20.19 -18.11
C TYR A 171 -31.70 21.32 -18.95
N GLN A 172 -31.59 21.14 -20.27
CA GLN A 172 -31.06 22.17 -21.15
C GLN A 172 -31.93 23.44 -21.16
N ALA A 173 -33.26 23.28 -21.16
CA ALA A 173 -34.20 24.39 -21.04
C ALA A 173 -34.04 25.11 -19.70
N ALA A 174 -33.97 24.37 -18.59
CA ALA A 174 -33.77 24.95 -17.27
C ALA A 174 -32.45 25.73 -17.17
N VAL A 175 -31.34 25.19 -17.66
CA VAL A 175 -30.05 25.90 -17.69
C VAL A 175 -30.16 27.20 -18.49
N THR A 176 -30.82 27.17 -19.64
CA THR A 176 -31.02 28.33 -20.51
C THR A 176 -31.87 29.41 -19.82
N ASP A 177 -33.00 29.03 -19.23
CA ASP A 177 -33.93 29.97 -18.60
C ASP A 177 -33.37 30.57 -17.32
N MET A 178 -32.67 29.77 -16.51
CA MET A 178 -32.01 30.24 -15.29
C MET A 178 -30.87 31.21 -15.63
N SER A 179 -30.10 30.94 -16.70
CA SER A 179 -29.02 31.82 -17.15
C SER A 179 -29.54 33.20 -17.58
N LYS A 180 -30.67 33.25 -18.30
CA LYS A 180 -31.35 34.52 -18.66
C LYS A 180 -31.76 35.36 -17.44
N GLN A 181 -32.03 34.70 -16.31
CA GLN A 181 -32.39 35.33 -15.04
C GLN A 181 -31.17 35.68 -14.16
N GLY A 182 -29.95 35.50 -14.68
CA GLY A 182 -28.70 35.79 -13.97
C GLY A 182 -28.28 34.72 -12.97
N PHE A 183 -28.83 33.51 -13.04
CA PHE A 183 -28.37 32.37 -12.26
C PHE A 183 -27.32 31.55 -13.02
N GLY A 184 -26.24 31.19 -12.33
CA GLY A 184 -25.25 30.25 -12.81
C GLY A 184 -25.51 28.83 -12.29
N LEU A 185 -25.17 27.83 -13.10
CA LEU A 185 -25.19 26.44 -12.65
C LEU A 185 -24.07 26.21 -11.63
N SER A 186 -24.42 25.80 -10.42
CA SER A 186 -23.46 25.59 -9.33
C SER A 186 -23.17 24.11 -9.06
N HIS A 187 -24.10 23.22 -9.42
CA HIS A 187 -23.96 21.76 -9.29
C HIS A 187 -24.83 21.03 -10.31
N VAL A 188 -24.39 19.86 -10.78
CA VAL A 188 -25.16 18.96 -11.65
C VAL A 188 -24.90 17.51 -11.27
N SER A 189 -25.96 16.69 -11.27
CA SER A 189 -25.88 15.24 -11.21
C SER A 189 -26.69 14.66 -12.34
N ALA A 190 -26.13 13.66 -13.01
CA ALA A 190 -26.76 12.94 -14.11
C ALA A 190 -26.71 11.44 -13.82
N PHE A 191 -27.80 10.73 -14.09
CA PHE A 191 -27.95 9.30 -13.84
C PHE A 191 -28.95 8.69 -14.80
N SER A 192 -29.05 7.37 -14.82
CA SER A 192 -29.91 6.63 -15.76
C SER A 192 -31.07 5.98 -15.05
N VAL A 193 -32.26 6.07 -15.65
CA VAL A 193 -33.48 5.37 -15.22
C VAL A 193 -34.08 4.72 -16.46
N GLY A 194 -34.13 3.39 -16.53
CA GLY A 194 -34.64 2.68 -17.71
C GLY A 194 -33.87 3.03 -18.99
N GLY A 195 -32.56 3.20 -18.89
CA GLY A 195 -31.69 3.60 -20.03
C GLY A 195 -31.82 5.06 -20.48
N SER A 196 -32.72 5.85 -19.88
CA SER A 196 -32.92 7.26 -20.18
C SER A 196 -32.22 8.15 -19.15
N PRO A 197 -31.53 9.22 -19.59
CA PRO A 197 -30.86 10.12 -18.65
C PRO A 197 -31.86 10.93 -17.83
N ARG A 198 -31.49 11.19 -16.58
CA ARG A 198 -32.17 12.08 -15.64
C ARG A 198 -31.14 13.00 -14.99
N PHE A 199 -31.55 14.23 -14.73
CA PHE A 199 -30.68 15.27 -14.19
C PHE A 199 -31.26 15.90 -12.94
N ALA A 200 -30.35 16.25 -12.01
CA ALA A 200 -30.60 17.18 -10.93
C ALA A 200 -29.59 18.32 -11.00
N ALA A 201 -30.03 19.54 -10.73
CA ALA A 201 -29.26 20.75 -10.92
C ALA A 201 -29.52 21.75 -9.78
N ILE A 202 -28.46 22.45 -9.38
CA ILE A 202 -28.52 23.56 -8.42
C ILE A 202 -28.02 24.80 -9.13
N PHE A 203 -28.75 25.90 -8.95
CA PHE A 203 -28.48 27.20 -9.56
C PHE A 203 -28.33 28.25 -8.47
N GLU A 204 -27.32 29.10 -8.58
CA GLU A 204 -27.09 30.22 -7.66
C GLU A 204 -26.96 31.52 -8.46
N LYS A 205 -27.52 32.61 -7.96
CA LYS A 205 -27.46 33.91 -8.62
C LYS A 205 -26.04 34.48 -8.58
N GLY A 206 -25.51 34.88 -9.74
CA GLY A 206 -24.12 35.31 -9.89
C GLY A 206 -23.12 34.16 -9.86
N GLY A 207 -21.95 34.37 -9.22
CA GLY A 207 -20.86 33.40 -9.15
C GLY A 207 -19.77 33.58 -10.22
N PRO A 208 -18.75 32.71 -10.23
CA PRO A 208 -17.68 32.77 -11.23
C PRO A 208 -18.21 32.42 -12.63
N ALA A 209 -17.47 32.83 -13.66
CA ALA A 209 -17.73 32.38 -15.02
C ALA A 209 -17.70 30.85 -15.08
N TRP A 210 -18.67 30.25 -15.75
CA TRP A 210 -18.87 28.81 -15.76
C TRP A 210 -19.25 28.31 -17.15
N VAL A 211 -18.95 27.04 -17.40
CA VAL A 211 -19.37 26.32 -18.61
C VAL A 211 -19.82 24.93 -18.19
N ALA A 212 -20.94 24.47 -18.75
CA ALA A 212 -21.43 23.11 -18.55
C ALA A 212 -21.70 22.42 -19.87
N ARG A 213 -21.53 21.08 -19.88
CA ARG A 213 -21.84 20.20 -21.01
C ARG A 213 -22.46 18.92 -20.47
N HIS A 214 -23.32 18.28 -21.26
CA HIS A 214 -23.90 16.96 -20.98
C HIS A 214 -24.01 16.16 -22.28
N GLY A 215 -24.29 14.87 -22.18
CA GLY A 215 -24.34 13.99 -23.34
C GLY A 215 -22.98 13.68 -23.96
N LEU A 216 -21.88 13.99 -23.26
CA LEU A 216 -20.53 13.80 -23.78
C LEU A 216 -20.16 12.32 -23.76
N SER A 217 -19.65 11.79 -24.88
CA SER A 217 -18.94 10.50 -24.86
C SER A 217 -17.65 10.61 -24.01
N PRO A 218 -17.00 9.48 -23.63
CA PRO A 218 -15.72 9.55 -22.92
C PRO A 218 -14.67 10.40 -23.64
N SER A 219 -14.56 10.29 -24.97
CA SER A 219 -13.62 11.09 -25.77
C SER A 219 -14.01 12.56 -25.85
N ASP A 220 -15.30 12.86 -26.01
CA ASP A 220 -15.77 14.26 -26.05
C ASP A 220 -15.58 14.95 -24.70
N TYR A 221 -15.78 14.21 -23.60
CA TYR A 221 -15.48 14.69 -22.25
C TYR A 221 -14.00 15.02 -22.11
N GLN A 222 -13.11 14.11 -22.51
CA GLN A 222 -11.66 14.34 -22.40
C GLN A 222 -11.24 15.56 -23.22
N LYS A 223 -11.76 15.69 -24.45
CA LYS A 223 -11.51 16.87 -25.29
C LYS A 223 -12.00 18.16 -24.62
N ALA A 224 -13.23 18.18 -24.12
CA ALA A 224 -13.79 19.35 -23.44
C ALA A 224 -12.99 19.71 -22.18
N PHE A 225 -12.59 18.71 -21.41
CA PHE A 225 -11.74 18.88 -20.23
C PHE A 225 -10.43 19.60 -20.59
N ASP A 226 -9.73 19.12 -21.61
CA ASP A 226 -8.44 19.69 -22.04
C ASP A 226 -8.60 21.10 -22.63
N ASP A 227 -9.63 21.32 -23.44
CA ASP A 227 -9.92 22.63 -24.04
C ASP A 227 -10.26 23.69 -22.99
N PHE A 228 -11.09 23.34 -21.99
CA PHE A 228 -11.47 24.27 -20.93
C PHE A 228 -10.34 24.51 -19.93
N ALA A 229 -9.51 23.50 -19.64
CA ALA A 229 -8.32 23.67 -18.82
C ALA A 229 -7.34 24.70 -19.43
N LYS A 230 -7.12 24.65 -20.76
CA LYS A 230 -6.30 25.64 -21.50
C LYS A 230 -6.86 27.06 -21.43
N GLN A 231 -8.18 27.20 -21.26
CA GLN A 231 -8.87 28.48 -21.14
C GLN A 231 -8.94 29.00 -19.68
N GLY A 232 -8.27 28.32 -18.74
CA GLY A 232 -8.24 28.70 -17.32
C GLY A 232 -9.48 28.29 -16.53
N TYR A 233 -10.31 27.39 -17.06
CA TYR A 233 -11.40 26.79 -16.29
C TYR A 233 -10.92 25.54 -15.54
N ARG A 234 -11.46 25.31 -14.34
CA ARG A 234 -11.23 24.12 -13.53
C ARG A 234 -12.49 23.29 -13.47
N LEU A 235 -12.36 21.97 -13.57
CA LEU A 235 -13.48 21.05 -13.38
C LEU A 235 -13.99 21.16 -11.94
N LYS A 236 -15.29 21.42 -11.77
CA LYS A 236 -15.95 21.46 -10.46
C LYS A 236 -16.71 20.17 -10.18
N VAL A 237 -17.44 19.68 -11.18
CA VAL A 237 -18.28 18.47 -11.07
C VAL A 237 -18.19 17.67 -12.36
N VAL A 238 -18.13 16.35 -12.22
CA VAL A 238 -18.33 15.39 -13.31
C VAL A 238 -19.28 14.30 -12.81
N SER A 239 -20.31 13.97 -13.58
CA SER A 239 -21.29 12.94 -13.27
C SER A 239 -21.41 12.01 -14.46
N GLY A 240 -21.17 10.73 -14.24
CA GLY A 240 -21.28 9.70 -15.27
C GLY A 240 -22.66 9.06 -15.25
N TYR A 241 -23.14 8.66 -16.42
CA TYR A 241 -24.39 7.93 -16.56
C TYR A 241 -24.36 7.07 -17.82
N ARG A 242 -25.28 6.11 -17.92
CA ARG A 242 -25.46 5.28 -19.10
C ARG A 242 -26.51 5.88 -20.03
N GLN A 243 -26.21 5.92 -21.32
CA GLN A 243 -27.20 6.23 -22.35
C GLN A 243 -27.05 5.22 -23.49
N GLY A 244 -28.07 4.37 -23.66
CA GLY A 244 -27.98 3.22 -24.57
C GLY A 244 -26.88 2.23 -24.17
N SER A 245 -25.99 1.90 -25.11
CA SER A 245 -24.86 0.99 -24.92
C SER A 245 -23.58 1.64 -24.41
N GLY A 246 -23.56 2.97 -24.23
CA GLY A 246 -22.35 3.72 -23.89
C GLY A 246 -22.45 4.53 -22.59
N ASP A 247 -21.27 4.86 -22.07
CA ASP A 247 -21.12 5.83 -20.99
C ASP A 247 -21.25 7.26 -21.55
N ARG A 248 -21.84 8.15 -20.75
CA ARG A 248 -21.96 9.58 -21.01
C ARG A 248 -21.62 10.38 -19.76
N TYR A 249 -21.20 11.63 -19.97
CA TYR A 249 -20.80 12.52 -18.91
C TYR A 249 -21.54 13.85 -18.98
N ALA A 250 -21.98 14.32 -17.81
CA ALA A 250 -22.32 15.71 -17.55
C ALA A 250 -21.22 16.33 -16.70
N ALA A 251 -20.78 17.52 -17.05
CA ALA A 251 -19.68 18.18 -16.38
C ALA A 251 -19.87 19.69 -16.33
N LEU A 252 -19.36 20.27 -15.23
CA LEU A 252 -19.39 21.69 -14.92
C LEU A 252 -17.97 22.16 -14.63
N TRP A 253 -17.53 23.17 -15.36
CA TRP A 253 -16.27 23.86 -15.16
C TRP A 253 -16.51 25.31 -14.74
N THR A 254 -15.61 25.85 -13.93
CA THR A 254 -15.69 27.24 -13.44
C THR A 254 -14.33 27.91 -13.51
N LYS A 255 -14.28 29.21 -13.81
CA LYS A 255 -13.06 30.01 -13.68
C LYS A 255 -12.76 30.19 -12.21
N SER A 256 -11.66 29.61 -11.76
CA SER A 256 -11.16 29.72 -10.40
C SER A 256 -9.63 29.57 -10.38
N SER A 257 -8.99 30.29 -9.47
CA SER A 257 -7.60 30.05 -9.09
C SER A 257 -7.55 29.01 -7.97
N GLY A 258 -6.39 28.42 -7.73
CA GLY A 258 -6.21 27.44 -6.66
C GLY A 258 -4.94 26.63 -6.84
N PRO A 259 -4.72 25.63 -5.97
CA PRO A 259 -3.56 24.75 -6.04
C PRO A 259 -3.56 23.90 -7.32
N GLN A 260 -2.53 23.08 -7.53
CA GLN A 260 -2.56 22.09 -8.60
C GLN A 260 -3.79 21.20 -8.46
N TRP A 261 -4.32 20.73 -9.57
CA TRP A 261 -5.50 19.89 -9.59
C TRP A 261 -5.39 18.84 -10.67
N SER A 262 -6.10 17.73 -10.49
CA SER A 262 -6.12 16.62 -11.42
C SER A 262 -7.45 15.89 -11.32
N ALA A 263 -7.95 15.39 -12.44
CA ALA A 263 -9.19 14.63 -12.49
C ALA A 263 -9.02 13.33 -13.28
N ARG A 264 -9.83 12.34 -12.93
CA ARG A 264 -9.96 11.06 -13.64
C ARG A 264 -11.43 10.73 -13.79
N HIS A 265 -11.79 10.13 -14.92
CA HIS A 265 -13.16 9.72 -15.20
C HIS A 265 -13.20 8.28 -15.71
N GLY A 266 -14.34 7.61 -15.57
CA GLY A 266 -14.57 6.27 -16.13
C GLY A 266 -13.70 5.16 -15.53
N ILE A 267 -13.14 5.36 -14.33
CA ILE A 267 -12.25 4.38 -13.70
C ILE A 267 -13.08 3.12 -13.41
N ALA A 268 -12.66 1.95 -13.92
CA ALA A 268 -13.30 0.69 -13.57
C ALA A 268 -13.25 0.44 -12.06
N ALA A 269 -14.32 -0.08 -11.46
CA ALA A 269 -14.37 -0.34 -10.02
C ALA A 269 -13.18 -1.16 -9.48
N GLY A 270 -12.72 -2.17 -10.23
CA GLY A 270 -11.54 -2.97 -9.87
C GLY A 270 -10.23 -2.17 -9.80
N ASN A 271 -10.14 -1.06 -10.54
CA ASN A 271 -8.95 -0.21 -10.61
C ASN A 271 -9.03 1.03 -9.70
N TYR A 272 -10.22 1.34 -9.15
CA TYR A 272 -10.43 2.58 -8.40
C TYR A 272 -9.49 2.72 -7.20
N GLN A 273 -9.29 1.65 -6.42
CA GLN A 273 -8.43 1.72 -5.25
C GLN A 273 -6.96 1.96 -5.61
N ALA A 274 -6.47 1.35 -6.69
CA ALA A 274 -5.09 1.57 -7.16
C ALA A 274 -4.87 3.01 -7.63
N VAL A 275 -5.83 3.58 -8.37
CA VAL A 275 -5.80 4.99 -8.78
C VAL A 275 -5.85 5.90 -7.56
N PHE A 276 -6.79 5.69 -6.65
CA PHE A 276 -6.95 6.51 -5.44
C PHE A 276 -5.69 6.48 -4.57
N ASP A 277 -5.11 5.30 -4.34
CA ASP A 277 -3.90 5.15 -3.54
C ASP A 277 -2.70 5.83 -4.24
N ASN A 278 -2.57 5.74 -5.56
CA ASN A 278 -1.54 6.48 -6.30
C ASN A 278 -1.62 7.99 -6.06
N TYR A 279 -2.83 8.57 -6.09
CA TYR A 279 -3.03 9.98 -5.76
C TYR A 279 -2.66 10.28 -4.30
N LEU A 280 -3.13 9.47 -3.36
CA LEU A 280 -2.84 9.62 -1.93
C LEU A 280 -1.33 9.64 -1.64
N TYR A 281 -0.58 8.66 -2.17
CA TYR A 281 0.86 8.54 -1.92
C TYR A 281 1.72 9.56 -2.69
N GLN A 282 1.09 10.36 -3.56
CA GLN A 282 1.65 11.55 -4.18
C GLN A 282 1.19 12.85 -3.49
N SER A 283 0.59 12.74 -2.30
CA SER A 283 0.03 13.84 -1.49
C SER A 283 -1.10 14.62 -2.15
N TRP A 284 -1.84 13.99 -3.07
CA TRP A 284 -3.06 14.58 -3.60
C TRP A 284 -4.23 14.39 -2.63
N GLN A 285 -4.96 15.46 -2.36
CA GLN A 285 -6.15 15.45 -1.53
C GLN A 285 -7.40 15.31 -2.42
N PRO A 286 -8.29 14.34 -2.15
CA PRO A 286 -9.55 14.23 -2.87
C PRO A 286 -10.46 15.43 -2.54
N ARG A 287 -11.09 15.99 -3.58
CA ARG A 287 -12.09 17.06 -3.48
C ARG A 287 -13.47 16.61 -3.89
N TYR A 288 -13.55 15.64 -4.79
CA TYR A 288 -14.80 15.08 -5.27
C TYR A 288 -14.59 13.62 -5.66
N ILE A 289 -15.57 12.79 -5.33
CA ILE A 289 -15.66 11.41 -5.78
C ILE A 289 -17.10 11.15 -6.21
N GLU A 290 -17.25 10.42 -7.30
CA GLU A 290 -18.55 9.98 -7.81
C GLU A 290 -18.41 8.57 -8.36
N ALA A 291 -19.49 7.81 -8.26
CA ALA A 291 -19.58 6.45 -8.74
C ALA A 291 -20.91 6.28 -9.46
N PHE A 292 -20.89 5.60 -10.60
CA PHE A 292 -22.06 5.43 -11.45
C PHE A 292 -22.09 4.06 -12.13
N ASN A 293 -23.28 3.66 -12.56
CA ASN A 293 -23.50 2.45 -13.35
C ASN A 293 -23.19 2.74 -14.82
N GLY A 294 -22.00 2.33 -15.27
CA GLY A 294 -21.60 2.41 -16.67
C GLY A 294 -22.04 1.19 -17.48
N ALA A 295 -21.77 1.23 -18.79
CA ALA A 295 -22.10 0.19 -19.74
C ALA A 295 -21.38 -1.15 -19.45
N SER A 296 -20.18 -1.11 -18.88
CA SER A 296 -19.39 -2.29 -18.53
C SER A 296 -19.23 -2.46 -17.01
N GLY A 297 -20.24 -2.07 -16.24
CA GLY A 297 -20.24 -2.16 -14.78
C GLY A 297 -19.96 -0.83 -14.09
N VAL A 298 -19.70 -0.89 -12.77
CA VAL A 298 -19.52 0.31 -11.94
C VAL A 298 -18.24 1.04 -12.35
N ARG A 299 -18.38 2.37 -12.50
CA ARG A 299 -17.31 3.30 -12.83
C ARG A 299 -17.18 4.37 -11.75
N PHE A 300 -15.99 4.94 -11.63
CA PHE A 300 -15.69 6.03 -10.70
C PHE A 300 -15.10 7.23 -11.42
N ASN A 301 -15.49 8.41 -10.95
CA ASN A 301 -14.88 9.68 -11.29
C ASN A 301 -14.26 10.29 -10.03
N GLY A 302 -13.23 11.10 -10.20
CA GLY A 302 -12.60 11.79 -9.08
C GLY A 302 -11.87 13.07 -9.48
N LEU A 303 -11.80 13.99 -8.52
CA LEU A 303 -11.06 15.24 -8.60
C LEU A 303 -10.18 15.35 -7.35
N TRP A 304 -8.92 15.69 -7.55
CA TRP A 304 -7.95 15.89 -6.49
C TRP A 304 -7.21 17.21 -6.65
N GLU A 305 -6.65 17.70 -5.54
CA GLU A 305 -5.78 18.86 -5.50
C GLU A 305 -4.44 18.54 -4.82
N ASN A 306 -3.38 19.23 -5.22
CA ASN A 306 -2.05 19.10 -4.62
C ASN A 306 -1.51 20.48 -4.24
N THR A 307 -1.31 20.66 -2.93
CA THR A 307 -0.65 21.83 -2.32
C THR A 307 0.77 21.51 -1.85
N THR A 308 1.18 20.25 -1.96
CA THR A 308 2.37 19.70 -1.30
C THR A 308 3.59 19.68 -2.22
N PHE A 309 3.40 19.24 -3.47
CA PHE A 309 4.46 19.22 -4.48
C PHE A 309 4.32 20.38 -5.47
N LYS A 310 5.44 20.79 -6.06
CA LYS A 310 5.42 21.60 -7.29
C LYS A 310 5.10 20.71 -8.49
N ALA A 311 4.39 21.26 -9.47
CA ALA A 311 3.94 20.51 -10.65
C ALA A 311 5.11 19.93 -11.43
N GLN A 312 6.20 20.71 -11.55
CA GLN A 312 7.43 20.28 -12.20
C GLN A 312 8.11 19.09 -11.52
N ASP A 313 8.02 18.99 -10.18
CA ASP A 313 8.67 17.93 -9.41
C ASP A 313 7.92 16.60 -9.61
N LEU A 314 6.58 16.60 -9.56
CA LEU A 314 5.77 15.41 -9.89
C LEU A 314 5.94 15.01 -11.36
N ALA A 315 5.95 15.97 -12.27
CA ALA A 315 6.16 15.72 -13.70
C ALA A 315 7.55 15.13 -13.98
N LEU A 316 8.60 15.59 -13.28
CA LEU A 316 9.94 15.01 -13.39
C LEU A 316 9.93 13.52 -13.01
N ILE A 317 9.33 13.17 -11.87
CA ILE A 317 9.26 11.78 -11.40
C ILE A 317 8.48 10.92 -12.43
N GLU A 318 7.28 11.37 -12.81
CA GLU A 318 6.44 10.63 -13.75
C GLU A 318 7.13 10.43 -15.10
N ASN A 319 7.73 11.48 -15.67
CA ASN A 319 8.37 11.41 -16.98
C ASN A 319 9.59 10.49 -16.97
N LYS A 320 10.45 10.55 -15.94
CA LYS A 320 11.63 9.69 -15.83
C LYS A 320 11.23 8.22 -15.71
N VAL A 321 10.28 7.89 -14.84
CA VAL A 321 9.81 6.52 -14.66
C VAL A 321 9.16 5.98 -15.93
N ARG A 322 8.26 6.75 -16.55
CA ARG A 322 7.58 6.32 -17.80
C ARG A 322 8.54 6.18 -18.97
N ALA A 323 9.53 7.07 -19.10
CA ALA A 323 10.55 6.97 -20.15
C ALA A 323 11.38 5.69 -19.98
N TYR A 324 11.80 5.37 -18.75
CA TYR A 324 12.52 4.13 -18.46
C TYR A 324 11.67 2.89 -18.73
N MET A 325 10.40 2.89 -18.29
CA MET A 325 9.48 1.78 -18.56
C MET A 325 9.27 1.56 -20.05
N LYS A 326 9.09 2.63 -20.83
CA LYS A 326 8.90 2.56 -22.28
C LYS A 326 10.17 2.06 -23.00
N LYS A 327 11.36 2.53 -22.60
CA LYS A 327 12.64 2.09 -23.18
C LYS A 327 12.85 0.58 -23.03
N ASN A 328 12.36 0.00 -21.93
CA ASN A 328 12.66 -1.38 -21.53
C ASN A 328 11.44 -2.31 -21.56
N ASP A 329 10.32 -1.89 -22.17
CA ASP A 329 9.07 -2.68 -22.24
C ASP A 329 8.64 -3.25 -20.88
N ILE A 330 8.66 -2.42 -19.84
CA ILE A 330 8.32 -2.81 -18.47
C ILE A 330 6.81 -2.66 -18.26
N PRO A 331 6.06 -3.75 -18.00
CA PRO A 331 4.61 -3.70 -17.83
C PRO A 331 4.19 -2.89 -16.60
N SER A 332 4.95 -2.99 -15.51
CA SER A 332 4.73 -2.24 -14.28
C SER A 332 6.01 -1.97 -13.50
N MET A 333 6.07 -0.77 -12.92
CA MET A 333 7.12 -0.35 -12.00
C MET A 333 6.49 0.37 -10.80
N SER A 334 6.97 0.07 -9.59
CA SER A 334 6.57 0.74 -8.35
C SER A 334 7.79 1.42 -7.72
N VAL A 335 7.60 2.64 -7.22
CA VAL A 335 8.63 3.52 -6.66
C VAL A 335 8.15 4.04 -5.32
N ALA A 336 9.01 4.02 -4.30
CA ALA A 336 8.81 4.73 -3.04
C ALA A 336 10.07 5.49 -2.65
N ILE A 337 9.88 6.68 -2.05
CA ILE A 337 10.95 7.58 -1.62
C ILE A 337 10.64 8.04 -0.19
N SER A 338 11.67 7.97 0.66
CA SER A 338 11.67 8.47 2.02
C SER A 338 12.72 9.56 2.20
N LYS A 339 12.43 10.50 3.09
CA LYS A 339 13.35 11.53 3.55
C LYS A 339 13.28 11.58 5.06
N ASP A 340 14.42 11.44 5.72
CA ASP A 340 14.55 11.49 7.18
C ASP A 340 13.56 10.57 7.89
N LYS A 341 13.49 9.31 7.44
CA LYS A 341 12.60 8.25 7.94
C LYS A 341 11.09 8.51 7.75
N ARG A 342 10.70 9.49 6.94
CA ARG A 342 9.30 9.74 6.53
C ARG A 342 9.07 9.30 5.10
N LEU A 343 7.95 8.62 4.81
CA LEU A 343 7.55 8.35 3.43
C LEU A 343 7.04 9.65 2.81
N VAL A 344 7.70 10.15 1.76
CA VAL A 344 7.36 11.43 1.13
C VAL A 344 6.71 11.27 -0.24
N TYR A 345 6.91 10.13 -0.90
CA TYR A 345 6.33 9.81 -2.18
C TYR A 345 6.23 8.29 -2.37
N ALA A 346 5.12 7.80 -2.94
CA ALA A 346 5.09 6.50 -3.60
C ALA A 346 4.10 6.49 -4.76
N ALA A 347 4.40 5.71 -5.80
CA ALA A 347 3.50 5.49 -6.93
C ALA A 347 3.84 4.17 -7.63
N ALA A 348 2.84 3.58 -8.26
CA ALA A 348 3.04 2.49 -9.21
C ALA A 348 2.46 2.86 -10.58
N PHE A 349 3.17 2.43 -11.62
CA PHE A 349 2.91 2.75 -13.01
C PHE A 349 2.63 1.47 -13.79
N GLY A 350 1.82 1.58 -14.84
CA GLY A 350 1.47 0.46 -15.73
C GLY A 350 0.45 -0.50 -15.13
N ASN A 351 0.53 -1.78 -15.52
CA ASN A 351 -0.46 -2.80 -15.19
C ASN A 351 0.12 -3.88 -14.28
N ALA A 352 -0.54 -4.12 -13.14
CA ALA A 352 -0.23 -5.26 -12.28
C ALA A 352 -0.55 -6.59 -12.97
N ASP A 353 -1.54 -6.60 -13.86
CA ASP A 353 -1.91 -7.71 -14.73
C ASP A 353 -2.40 -7.12 -16.06
N VAL A 354 -1.58 -7.25 -17.12
CA VAL A 354 -1.81 -6.69 -18.45
C VAL A 354 -3.07 -7.30 -19.07
N GLU A 355 -3.24 -8.62 -18.97
CA GLU A 355 -4.34 -9.35 -19.57
C GLU A 355 -5.69 -8.98 -18.95
N LYS A 356 -5.70 -8.68 -17.64
CA LYS A 356 -6.90 -8.22 -16.94
C LYS A 356 -7.12 -6.71 -16.98
N ASN A 357 -6.20 -5.95 -17.58
CA ASN A 357 -6.15 -4.49 -17.49
C ASN A 357 -6.21 -3.99 -16.02
N GLU A 358 -5.59 -4.74 -15.10
CA GLU A 358 -5.50 -4.37 -13.70
C GLU A 358 -4.40 -3.33 -13.55
N LEU A 359 -4.75 -2.12 -13.08
CA LEU A 359 -3.77 -1.05 -12.90
C LEU A 359 -2.89 -1.33 -11.68
N ALA A 360 -1.59 -1.11 -11.85
CA ALA A 360 -0.67 -1.14 -10.73
C ALA A 360 -0.96 0.02 -9.77
N GLY A 361 -0.75 -0.24 -8.48
CA GLY A 361 -0.95 0.73 -7.39
C GLY A 361 0.04 0.47 -6.26
N PRO A 362 0.21 1.41 -5.31
CA PRO A 362 1.30 1.35 -4.31
C PRO A 362 1.21 0.16 -3.33
N LYS A 363 0.07 -0.52 -3.29
CA LYS A 363 -0.17 -1.74 -2.49
C LYS A 363 0.17 -3.04 -3.22
N HIS A 364 0.48 -2.97 -4.51
CA HIS A 364 0.91 -4.15 -5.28
C HIS A 364 2.33 -4.57 -4.87
N ARG A 365 2.51 -5.88 -4.75
CA ARG A 365 3.74 -6.53 -4.30
C ARG A 365 4.50 -7.09 -5.49
N TYR A 366 5.81 -7.01 -5.39
CA TYR A 366 6.77 -7.48 -6.38
C TYR A 366 7.79 -8.38 -5.70
N ARG A 367 8.27 -9.41 -6.40
CA ARG A 367 9.49 -10.15 -6.03
C ARG A 367 10.66 -9.17 -5.96
N ILE A 368 11.43 -9.24 -4.87
CA ILE A 368 12.54 -8.31 -4.63
C ILE A 368 13.92 -8.94 -4.83
N ALA A 369 13.99 -10.23 -5.19
CA ALA A 369 15.24 -10.95 -5.43
C ALA A 369 16.26 -10.69 -4.29
N SER A 370 17.52 -10.44 -4.65
CA SER A 370 18.62 -10.20 -3.72
C SER A 370 18.47 -9.03 -2.74
N VAL A 371 17.47 -8.15 -2.90
CA VAL A 371 17.10 -7.17 -1.85
C VAL A 371 16.61 -7.88 -0.57
N ALA A 372 16.29 -9.18 -0.64
CA ALA A 372 16.03 -10.03 0.51
C ALA A 372 17.23 -10.18 1.47
N LYS A 373 18.47 -10.10 0.98
CA LYS A 373 19.68 -10.40 1.79
C LYS A 373 19.88 -9.46 2.98
N PRO A 374 19.73 -8.13 2.85
CA PRO A 374 19.72 -7.21 3.99
C PRO A 374 18.74 -7.62 5.10
N ILE A 375 17.56 -8.15 4.74
CA ILE A 375 16.55 -8.60 5.71
C ILE A 375 17.09 -9.80 6.51
N THR A 376 17.73 -10.75 5.82
CA THR A 376 18.38 -11.91 6.45
C THR A 376 19.56 -11.52 7.33
N VAL A 377 20.37 -10.53 6.92
CA VAL A 377 21.45 -9.98 7.74
C VAL A 377 20.89 -9.39 9.04
N VAL A 378 19.85 -8.56 8.95
CA VAL A 378 19.20 -8.01 10.14
C VAL A 378 18.64 -9.13 11.04
N ALA A 379 18.02 -10.15 10.45
CA ALA A 379 17.48 -11.28 11.18
C ALA A 379 18.56 -12.09 11.92
N VAL A 380 19.68 -12.44 11.26
CA VAL A 380 20.76 -13.21 11.94
C VAL A 380 21.45 -12.36 13.00
N LYS A 381 21.64 -11.06 12.77
CA LYS A 381 22.17 -10.14 13.79
C LYS A 381 21.21 -10.04 14.99
N ARG A 382 19.91 -10.10 14.76
CA ARG A 382 18.92 -10.19 15.84
C ARG A 382 19.02 -11.51 16.61
N VAL A 383 19.20 -12.64 15.93
CA VAL A 383 19.43 -13.93 16.58
C VAL A 383 20.70 -13.92 17.42
N ILE A 384 21.78 -13.29 16.95
CA ILE A 384 23.03 -13.13 17.72
C ILE A 384 22.81 -12.32 19.00
N GLN A 385 21.95 -11.29 18.94
CA GLN A 385 21.60 -10.50 20.13
C GLN A 385 20.72 -11.27 21.11
N ASP A 386 19.80 -12.10 20.61
CA ASP A 386 18.76 -12.74 21.41
C ASP A 386 19.14 -14.15 21.90
N THR A 387 20.26 -14.72 21.43
CA THR A 387 20.67 -16.09 21.72
C THR A 387 22.17 -16.18 22.02
N THR A 388 22.69 -17.40 22.25
CA THR A 388 24.13 -17.65 22.40
C THR A 388 24.87 -17.77 21.05
N LEU A 389 24.19 -17.52 19.92
CA LEU A 389 24.83 -17.49 18.60
C LEU A 389 25.81 -16.32 18.53
N THR A 390 26.99 -16.56 17.96
CA THR A 390 28.00 -15.51 17.73
C THR A 390 28.43 -15.52 16.27
N ASP A 391 29.08 -14.44 15.83
CA ASP A 391 29.65 -14.35 14.48
C ASP A 391 30.69 -15.46 14.20
N SER A 392 31.41 -15.94 15.23
CA SER A 392 32.41 -17.01 15.13
C SER A 392 31.84 -18.43 15.31
N SER A 393 30.54 -18.58 15.57
CA SER A 393 29.92 -19.89 15.73
C SER A 393 30.09 -20.72 14.45
N LYS A 394 30.61 -21.95 14.61
CA LYS A 394 30.76 -22.91 13.49
C LYS A 394 29.38 -23.33 12.97
N VAL A 395 29.27 -23.46 11.66
CA VAL A 395 28.02 -23.81 10.97
C VAL A 395 27.84 -25.34 10.91
N PHE A 396 28.92 -26.07 10.60
CA PHE A 396 28.97 -27.53 10.48
C PHE A 396 29.99 -28.17 11.44
N GLY A 397 29.92 -29.49 11.63
CA GLY A 397 30.71 -30.25 12.62
C GLY A 397 29.93 -30.64 13.87
N SER A 398 30.43 -31.60 14.65
CA SER A 398 29.66 -32.30 15.72
C SER A 398 29.10 -31.40 16.84
N ASN A 399 29.63 -30.18 17.04
CA ASN A 399 29.18 -29.21 18.05
C ASN A 399 28.79 -27.84 17.46
N SER A 400 28.36 -27.84 16.20
CA SER A 400 28.05 -26.63 15.43
C SER A 400 26.56 -26.30 15.42
N VAL A 401 26.19 -25.19 14.77
CA VAL A 401 24.78 -24.76 14.68
C VAL A 401 23.91 -25.77 13.94
N LEU A 402 24.44 -26.38 12.87
CA LEU A 402 23.67 -27.29 12.00
C LEU A 402 24.18 -28.74 12.05
N GLY A 403 25.18 -29.05 12.89
CA GLY A 403 25.85 -30.35 12.91
C GLY A 403 24.98 -31.55 13.28
N SER A 404 23.93 -31.35 14.08
CA SER A 404 22.95 -32.41 14.36
C SER A 404 21.98 -32.66 13.21
N GLN A 405 21.93 -31.76 12.22
CA GLN A 405 21.02 -31.81 11.08
C GLN A 405 21.71 -32.28 9.80
N TYR A 406 23.01 -31.98 9.66
CA TYR A 406 23.81 -32.30 8.47
C TYR A 406 25.16 -32.87 8.88
N ALA A 407 25.52 -34.03 8.33
CA ALA A 407 26.81 -34.65 8.54
C ALA A 407 27.91 -33.92 7.77
N THR A 408 29.08 -33.74 8.39
CA THR A 408 30.28 -33.28 7.68
C THR A 408 30.77 -34.39 6.74
N PRO A 409 31.02 -34.10 5.46
CA PRO A 409 31.69 -35.04 4.55
C PRO A 409 33.09 -35.40 5.05
N SER A 410 33.43 -36.69 5.09
CA SER A 410 34.74 -37.16 5.59
C SER A 410 35.92 -36.74 4.72
N ASP A 411 35.65 -36.51 3.44
CA ASP A 411 36.58 -36.07 2.39
C ASP A 411 36.73 -34.55 2.30
N ASN A 412 35.90 -33.76 2.99
CA ASN A 412 35.98 -32.30 2.99
C ASN A 412 35.78 -31.69 4.39
N LYS A 413 36.77 -31.91 5.27
CA LYS A 413 36.74 -31.41 6.65
C LYS A 413 36.84 -29.89 6.80
N GLN A 414 37.33 -29.17 5.78
CA GLN A 414 37.42 -27.70 5.81
C GLN A 414 36.05 -27.03 5.95
N ILE A 415 34.95 -27.74 5.63
CA ILE A 415 33.59 -27.25 5.85
C ILE A 415 33.31 -26.95 7.33
N GLU A 416 33.98 -27.63 8.27
CA GLU A 416 33.85 -27.34 9.71
C GLU A 416 34.45 -25.99 10.10
N ASP A 417 35.26 -25.38 9.22
CA ASP A 417 35.82 -24.06 9.48
C ASP A 417 34.87 -22.89 9.21
N ILE A 418 33.77 -23.15 8.52
CA ILE A 418 32.77 -22.14 8.15
C ILE A 418 32.09 -21.59 9.40
N THR A 419 32.12 -20.26 9.54
CA THR A 419 31.44 -19.52 10.62
C THR A 419 30.21 -18.78 10.09
N VAL A 420 29.35 -18.32 11.00
CA VAL A 420 28.22 -17.44 10.66
C VAL A 420 28.69 -16.18 9.94
N ASP A 421 29.80 -15.58 10.38
CA ASP A 421 30.40 -14.41 9.74
C ASP A 421 30.84 -14.68 8.30
N HIS A 422 31.44 -15.85 8.05
CA HIS A 422 31.83 -16.25 6.70
C HIS A 422 30.61 -16.30 5.77
N LEU A 423 29.45 -16.77 6.25
CA LEU A 423 28.22 -16.74 5.46
C LEU A 423 27.72 -15.31 5.19
N ILE A 424 27.72 -14.45 6.21
CA ILE A 424 27.27 -13.03 6.08
C ILE A 424 28.12 -12.28 5.06
N ARG A 425 29.44 -12.50 5.07
CA ARG A 425 30.42 -11.80 4.21
C ARG A 425 30.68 -12.50 2.87
N HIS A 426 29.93 -13.55 2.54
CA HIS A 426 30.13 -14.37 1.34
C HIS A 426 31.53 -15.00 1.21
N ARG A 427 32.15 -15.39 2.34
CA ARG A 427 33.49 -15.99 2.42
C ARG A 427 33.48 -17.45 2.87
N ALA A 428 32.40 -18.17 2.59
CA ALA A 428 32.25 -19.56 3.04
C ALA A 428 32.98 -20.58 2.14
N GLY A 429 33.45 -20.19 0.96
CA GLY A 429 34.18 -21.07 0.04
C GLY A 429 33.31 -21.92 -0.89
N PHE A 430 31.98 -21.83 -0.79
CA PHE A 430 31.05 -22.65 -1.59
C PHE A 430 30.94 -22.25 -3.07
N LEU A 431 31.62 -21.18 -3.50
CA LEU A 431 31.67 -20.83 -4.91
C LEU A 431 32.85 -21.51 -5.58
N ARG A 432 32.60 -22.06 -6.76
CA ARG A 432 33.63 -22.62 -7.65
C ARG A 432 34.05 -21.51 -8.60
N LEU A 433 35.34 -21.14 -8.51
CA LEU A 433 35.95 -20.00 -9.21
C LEU A 433 36.50 -20.39 -10.58
N ASP A 434 36.47 -21.69 -10.92
CA ASP A 434 36.52 -22.15 -12.30
C ASP A 434 35.27 -21.65 -13.02
N ILE A 435 35.51 -20.70 -13.91
CA ILE A 435 34.52 -20.02 -14.73
C ILE A 435 33.72 -21.08 -15.51
N ASP A 436 32.40 -21.10 -15.38
CA ASP A 436 31.55 -21.89 -16.29
C ASP A 436 31.62 -21.33 -17.72
N ASP A 437 31.06 -22.04 -18.71
CA ASP A 437 31.10 -21.61 -20.11
C ASP A 437 30.49 -20.20 -20.34
N ASP A 438 29.78 -19.65 -19.35
CA ASP A 438 29.10 -18.35 -19.35
C ASP A 438 29.82 -17.25 -18.54
N GLY A 439 31.03 -17.49 -18.02
CA GLY A 439 31.80 -16.42 -17.37
C GLY A 439 31.50 -16.21 -15.87
N LYS A 440 30.79 -17.11 -15.18
CA LYS A 440 30.28 -16.87 -13.81
C LYS A 440 30.84 -17.84 -12.78
N ALA A 441 30.95 -17.35 -11.53
CA ALA A 441 31.22 -18.19 -10.37
C ALA A 441 30.06 -19.19 -10.18
N ASP A 442 30.39 -20.47 -10.06
CA ASP A 442 29.40 -21.53 -9.97
C ASP A 442 28.89 -21.66 -8.51
N ASP A 443 27.58 -21.47 -8.33
CA ASP A 443 26.87 -21.46 -7.03
C ASP A 443 25.95 -22.70 -6.93
N PRO A 444 26.16 -23.59 -5.93
CA PRO A 444 25.40 -24.83 -5.82
C PRO A 444 23.89 -24.61 -5.64
N MET A 445 23.48 -23.39 -5.24
CA MET A 445 22.07 -22.98 -5.17
C MET A 445 21.28 -23.27 -6.46
N PHE A 446 21.92 -23.12 -7.62
CA PHE A 446 21.24 -23.20 -8.93
C PHE A 446 21.48 -24.50 -9.68
N LYS A 447 22.24 -25.44 -9.10
CA LYS A 447 22.54 -26.75 -9.70
C LYS A 447 21.66 -27.86 -9.15
N TYR A 448 21.09 -27.67 -7.96
CA TYR A 448 20.19 -28.64 -7.34
C TYR A 448 18.82 -28.67 -8.02
N THR A 449 18.38 -29.86 -8.44
CA THR A 449 17.09 -30.08 -9.14
C THR A 449 15.97 -30.55 -8.22
N GLY A 450 16.27 -30.86 -6.96
CA GLY A 450 15.24 -31.20 -5.98
C GLY A 450 14.52 -29.96 -5.43
N THR A 451 13.71 -30.15 -4.40
CA THR A 451 12.74 -29.12 -3.98
C THR A 451 12.92 -28.62 -2.55
N THR A 452 13.77 -29.25 -1.73
CA THR A 452 13.86 -28.96 -0.29
C THR A 452 15.20 -28.31 0.08
N HIS A 453 15.17 -27.39 1.04
CA HIS A 453 16.39 -26.83 1.65
C HIS A 453 17.31 -27.90 2.22
N LYS A 454 16.74 -28.91 2.90
CA LYS A 454 17.51 -30.04 3.43
C LYS A 454 18.23 -30.80 2.32
N GLY A 455 17.51 -31.19 1.27
CA GLY A 455 18.08 -31.91 0.14
C GLY A 455 19.11 -31.10 -0.64
N LEU A 456 18.90 -29.78 -0.79
CA LEU A 456 19.91 -28.87 -1.37
C LEU A 456 21.21 -28.94 -0.55
N ILE A 457 21.11 -28.77 0.77
CA ILE A 457 22.29 -28.69 1.65
C ILE A 457 23.02 -30.03 1.67
N GLU A 458 22.31 -31.14 1.84
CA GLU A 458 22.91 -32.49 1.78
C GLU A 458 23.58 -32.75 0.43
N TRP A 459 22.93 -32.36 -0.67
CA TRP A 459 23.49 -32.49 -2.01
C TRP A 459 24.74 -31.62 -2.20
N ALA A 460 24.72 -30.36 -1.77
CA ALA A 460 25.85 -29.45 -1.91
C ALA A 460 27.05 -29.92 -1.07
N LEU A 461 26.83 -30.32 0.19
CA LEU A 461 27.88 -30.86 1.04
C LEU A 461 28.52 -32.12 0.42
N LYS A 462 27.73 -32.99 -0.21
CA LYS A 462 28.23 -34.23 -0.82
C LYS A 462 28.93 -34.02 -2.16
N ASN A 463 28.43 -33.12 -3.01
CA ASN A 463 28.81 -33.07 -4.42
C ASN A 463 29.57 -31.79 -4.80
N TYR A 464 29.72 -30.84 -3.88
CA TYR A 464 30.22 -29.51 -4.18
C TYR A 464 31.40 -29.14 -3.27
N PRO A 465 32.65 -29.47 -3.65
CA PRO A 465 33.83 -29.14 -2.86
C PRO A 465 34.02 -27.62 -2.78
N LEU A 466 34.68 -27.16 -1.72
CA LEU A 466 34.97 -25.72 -1.55
C LEU A 466 35.94 -25.26 -2.64
N GLY A 467 35.63 -24.15 -3.31
CA GLY A 467 36.52 -23.55 -4.31
C GLY A 467 37.70 -22.78 -3.68
N TYR A 468 37.56 -22.38 -2.41
CA TYR A 468 38.61 -21.75 -1.62
C TYR A 468 38.36 -21.94 -0.11
N ALA A 469 39.41 -21.77 0.69
CA ALA A 469 39.34 -21.98 2.14
C ALA A 469 38.36 -20.99 2.82
N PRO A 470 37.56 -21.43 3.82
CA PRO A 470 36.64 -20.54 4.51
C PRO A 470 37.33 -19.35 5.19
N GLY A 471 36.73 -18.17 5.08
CA GLY A 471 37.21 -16.93 5.69
C GLY A 471 38.28 -16.19 4.86
N THR A 472 38.81 -16.79 3.80
CA THR A 472 39.75 -16.12 2.92
C THR A 472 39.04 -15.11 2.02
N ASP A 473 39.78 -14.08 1.62
CA ASP A 473 39.40 -13.20 0.53
C ASP A 473 40.12 -13.71 -0.73
N PRO A 474 39.41 -14.18 -1.76
CA PRO A 474 40.05 -14.68 -2.98
C PRO A 474 40.65 -13.54 -3.83
N GLY A 475 40.55 -12.26 -3.41
CA GLY A 475 41.08 -11.12 -4.14
C GLY A 475 40.22 -10.73 -5.36
N LEU A 476 38.97 -11.21 -5.40
CA LEU A 476 38.01 -10.93 -6.46
C LEU A 476 37.03 -9.83 -6.05
N PRO A 477 36.43 -9.10 -7.00
CA PRO A 477 35.35 -8.17 -6.71
C PRO A 477 34.20 -8.81 -5.90
N PRO A 478 33.51 -8.06 -5.01
CA PRO A 478 32.44 -8.61 -4.18
C PRO A 478 31.33 -9.34 -4.95
N GLU A 479 31.01 -8.87 -6.16
CA GLU A 479 30.06 -9.49 -7.09
C GLU A 479 30.46 -10.89 -7.57
N GLU A 480 31.77 -11.19 -7.63
CA GLU A 480 32.31 -12.49 -8.04
C GLU A 480 32.45 -13.46 -6.86
N THR A 481 32.45 -12.94 -5.63
CA THR A 481 32.45 -13.75 -4.40
C THR A 481 31.05 -13.98 -3.83
N TYR A 482 30.01 -13.55 -4.54
CA TYR A 482 28.63 -13.52 -4.06
C TYR A 482 27.95 -14.90 -4.02
N SER A 483 27.64 -15.41 -2.81
CA SER A 483 26.97 -16.71 -2.63
C SER A 483 25.50 -16.60 -2.17
N ASN A 484 24.59 -17.23 -2.93
CA ASN A 484 23.19 -17.45 -2.53
C ASN A 484 23.06 -18.66 -1.61
N PHE A 485 23.80 -19.73 -1.87
CA PHE A 485 23.83 -20.90 -0.99
C PHE A 485 24.23 -20.53 0.44
N GLY A 486 25.22 -19.66 0.63
CA GLY A 486 25.61 -19.16 1.95
C GLY A 486 24.47 -18.46 2.70
N TYR A 487 23.62 -17.70 1.99
CA TYR A 487 22.44 -17.08 2.60
C TYR A 487 21.31 -18.07 2.88
N SER A 488 21.17 -19.11 2.06
CA SER A 488 20.27 -20.24 2.35
C SER A 488 20.63 -20.93 3.67
N LEU A 489 21.93 -21.12 3.91
CA LEU A 489 22.46 -21.61 5.19
C LEU A 489 22.16 -20.64 6.34
N LEU A 490 22.27 -19.32 6.14
CA LEU A 490 21.87 -18.33 7.17
C LEU A 490 20.39 -18.48 7.54
N GLY A 491 19.52 -18.73 6.55
CA GLY A 491 18.12 -19.07 6.82
C GLY A 491 18.00 -20.26 7.77
N ARG A 492 18.77 -21.32 7.55
CA ARG A 492 18.75 -22.52 8.40
C ARG A 492 19.37 -22.29 9.78
N VAL A 493 20.41 -21.45 9.88
CA VAL A 493 21.01 -21.02 11.16
C VAL A 493 19.96 -20.32 12.02
N ILE A 494 19.15 -19.44 11.42
CA ILE A 494 18.04 -18.77 12.10
C ILE A 494 17.02 -19.80 12.58
N GLU A 495 16.63 -20.76 11.74
CA GLU A 495 15.68 -21.81 12.12
C GLU A 495 16.18 -22.66 13.29
N ALA A 496 17.43 -23.13 13.20
CA ALA A 496 18.06 -23.96 14.21
C ALA A 496 18.16 -23.27 15.59
N ARG A 497 18.38 -21.95 15.61
CA ARG A 497 18.53 -21.19 16.87
C ARG A 497 17.23 -20.66 17.44
N THR A 498 16.20 -20.52 16.62
CA THR A 498 14.94 -19.90 17.06
C THR A 498 13.81 -20.91 17.20
N GLY A 499 13.93 -22.10 16.61
CA GLY A 499 12.86 -23.10 16.55
C GLY A 499 11.66 -22.70 15.68
N LYS A 500 11.76 -21.57 14.96
CA LYS A 500 10.73 -21.07 14.04
C LYS A 500 11.20 -21.24 12.60
N THR A 501 10.29 -21.40 11.66
CA THR A 501 10.65 -21.27 10.23
C THR A 501 11.22 -19.89 9.94
N TYR A 502 12.12 -19.78 8.95
CA TYR A 502 12.75 -18.51 8.61
C TYR A 502 11.71 -17.41 8.37
N GLU A 503 10.70 -17.67 7.53
CA GLU A 503 9.66 -16.68 7.21
C GLU A 503 8.93 -16.21 8.47
N ASN A 504 8.54 -17.13 9.35
CA ASN A 504 7.81 -16.77 10.57
C ASN A 504 8.69 -15.96 11.53
N TYR A 505 9.95 -16.35 11.72
CA TYR A 505 10.86 -15.59 12.59
C TYR A 505 11.08 -14.16 12.06
N VAL A 506 11.40 -14.01 10.77
CA VAL A 506 11.65 -12.71 10.15
C VAL A 506 10.40 -11.86 10.16
N ARG A 507 9.25 -12.42 9.77
CA ARG A 507 7.98 -11.69 9.74
C ARG A 507 7.62 -11.18 11.15
N ASP A 508 7.72 -12.04 12.15
CA ASP A 508 7.21 -11.72 13.49
C ASP A 508 8.17 -10.85 14.30
N THR A 509 9.49 -11.04 14.13
CA THR A 509 10.52 -10.37 14.93
C THR A 509 11.04 -9.11 14.25
N ILE A 510 11.03 -9.05 12.92
CA ILE A 510 11.64 -7.96 12.16
C ILE A 510 10.57 -7.13 11.43
N LEU A 511 9.78 -7.76 10.57
CA LEU A 511 8.92 -7.02 9.63
C LEU A 511 7.66 -6.46 10.29
N LYS A 512 6.97 -7.21 11.16
CA LYS A 512 5.79 -6.72 11.89
C LYS A 512 6.12 -5.53 12.80
N PRO A 513 7.17 -5.56 13.66
CA PRO A 513 7.57 -4.39 14.43
C PRO A 513 7.95 -3.20 13.57
N ALA A 514 8.48 -3.44 12.36
CA ALA A 514 8.78 -2.39 11.41
C ALA A 514 7.54 -1.83 10.67
N GLY A 515 6.35 -2.41 10.86
CA GLY A 515 5.14 -2.08 10.11
C GLY A 515 5.12 -2.61 8.66
N ALA A 516 6.10 -3.43 8.28
CA ALA A 516 6.24 -4.06 6.96
C ALA A 516 5.52 -5.42 6.89
N SER A 517 4.35 -5.53 7.55
CA SER A 517 3.66 -6.81 7.75
C SER A 517 3.06 -7.42 6.48
N GLY A 518 3.06 -6.69 5.37
CA GLY A 518 2.58 -7.18 4.07
C GLY A 518 3.56 -8.11 3.34
N MET A 519 4.81 -8.17 3.78
CA MET A 519 5.85 -9.00 3.17
C MET A 519 5.67 -10.48 3.53
N VAL A 520 5.80 -11.34 2.52
CA VAL A 520 5.69 -12.82 2.63
C VAL A 520 6.64 -13.46 1.62
N ILE A 521 6.90 -14.77 1.75
CA ILE A 521 7.62 -15.53 0.72
C ILE A 521 6.70 -15.79 -0.49
N GLY A 522 7.22 -15.51 -1.68
CA GLY A 522 6.51 -15.64 -2.95
C GLY A 522 6.31 -17.10 -3.36
N GLY A 523 5.32 -17.31 -4.25
CA GLY A 523 5.06 -18.60 -4.88
C GLY A 523 5.90 -18.83 -6.14
N ASP A 524 5.99 -20.09 -6.56
CA ASP A 524 6.78 -20.49 -7.73
C ASP A 524 6.03 -20.28 -9.04
N LYS A 525 4.75 -20.69 -9.09
CA LYS A 525 3.89 -20.65 -10.28
C LYS A 525 3.05 -19.38 -10.31
N GLU A 526 2.53 -19.04 -11.48
CA GLU A 526 1.55 -17.96 -11.62
C GLU A 526 0.32 -18.20 -10.73
N ALA A 527 -0.14 -19.46 -10.65
CA ALA A 527 -1.24 -19.87 -9.78
C ALA A 527 -0.94 -19.72 -8.27
N ASP A 528 0.33 -19.59 -7.88
CA ASP A 528 0.75 -19.45 -6.48
C ASP A 528 0.82 -17.97 -6.03
N ARG A 529 0.53 -17.01 -6.93
CA ARG A 529 0.55 -15.57 -6.65
C ARG A 529 -0.24 -15.23 -5.39
N LYS A 530 0.34 -14.42 -4.53
CA LYS A 530 -0.31 -13.94 -3.30
C LYS A 530 -1.25 -12.77 -3.59
N PRO A 531 -2.18 -12.44 -2.67
CA PRO A 531 -3.02 -11.25 -2.82
C PRO A 531 -2.18 -9.99 -3.07
N ASN A 532 -2.60 -9.20 -4.07
CA ASN A 532 -1.91 -8.01 -4.57
C ASN A 532 -0.51 -8.25 -5.15
N GLU A 533 -0.07 -9.50 -5.38
CA GLU A 533 1.16 -9.76 -6.13
C GLU A 533 0.93 -9.50 -7.62
N VAL A 534 1.81 -8.76 -8.28
CA VAL A 534 1.75 -8.52 -9.73
C VAL A 534 1.95 -9.81 -10.53
N LYS A 535 1.49 -9.82 -11.78
CA LYS A 535 1.88 -10.80 -12.77
C LYS A 535 3.28 -10.47 -13.28
N TYR A 536 4.13 -11.49 -13.40
CA TYR A 536 5.46 -11.36 -13.96
C TYR A 536 5.49 -11.84 -15.41
N TYR A 537 6.36 -11.21 -16.21
CA TYR A 537 6.46 -11.42 -17.65
C TYR A 537 7.89 -11.78 -18.04
N GLY A 538 8.05 -12.43 -19.19
CA GLY A 538 9.34 -12.81 -19.77
C GLY A 538 9.77 -14.27 -19.49
N PRO A 539 10.81 -14.74 -20.20
CA PRO A 539 11.32 -16.10 -20.05
C PRO A 539 11.75 -16.39 -18.60
N GLY A 540 11.29 -17.52 -18.08
CA GLY A 540 11.62 -17.95 -16.71
C GLY A 540 10.94 -17.15 -15.59
N ALA A 541 10.02 -16.22 -15.90
CA ALA A 541 9.27 -15.49 -14.88
C ALA A 541 8.57 -16.42 -13.88
N TYR A 542 8.18 -17.63 -14.30
CA TYR A 542 7.66 -18.68 -13.42
C TYR A 542 8.45 -19.98 -13.52
N SER A 543 9.68 -19.95 -14.06
CA SER A 543 10.53 -21.13 -14.01
C SER A 543 10.98 -21.39 -12.58
N SER A 544 10.97 -22.67 -12.23
CA SER A 544 11.34 -23.13 -10.90
C SER A 544 12.86 -23.22 -10.79
N VAL A 545 13.43 -22.49 -9.84
CA VAL A 545 14.59 -23.04 -9.13
C VAL A 545 14.25 -22.92 -7.64
N LYS A 546 14.18 -24.06 -6.95
CA LYS A 546 13.50 -24.21 -5.65
C LYS A 546 14.45 -24.84 -4.63
N PRO A 547 15.00 -24.03 -3.75
CA PRO A 547 14.75 -24.27 -2.33
C PRO A 547 13.84 -23.14 -1.82
N GLN A 548 12.65 -23.52 -1.35
CA GLN A 548 11.36 -23.10 -1.92
C GLN A 548 11.20 -21.58 -2.20
N ARG A 549 11.05 -21.28 -3.50
CA ARG A 549 11.14 -19.98 -4.21
C ARG A 549 12.12 -18.94 -3.66
N PHE A 550 13.27 -19.44 -3.22
CA PHE A 550 14.51 -18.75 -2.86
C PHE A 550 14.49 -17.97 -1.57
N ASP A 551 13.85 -18.58 -0.59
CA ASP A 551 13.84 -18.20 0.81
C ASP A 551 15.21 -17.77 1.37
N SER A 552 15.20 -16.84 2.32
CA SER A 552 16.36 -16.13 2.92
C SER A 552 17.35 -15.40 1.99
N HIS A 553 17.43 -15.71 0.70
CA HIS A 553 18.38 -15.04 -0.22
C HIS A 553 17.73 -14.31 -1.39
N GLY A 554 16.43 -14.53 -1.63
CA GLY A 554 15.70 -13.98 -2.77
C GLY A 554 14.16 -14.04 -2.73
N GLY A 555 13.55 -14.66 -1.71
CA GLY A 555 12.18 -15.16 -1.80
C GLY A 555 11.07 -14.19 -1.40
N TRP A 556 11.41 -13.03 -0.82
CA TRP A 556 10.41 -12.08 -0.37
C TRP A 556 9.69 -11.40 -1.54
N ILE A 557 8.37 -11.23 -1.41
CA ILE A 557 7.60 -10.25 -2.16
C ILE A 557 7.28 -9.06 -1.26
N ALA A 558 7.42 -7.84 -1.78
CA ALA A 558 7.22 -6.62 -1.01
C ALA A 558 6.61 -5.51 -1.86
N THR A 559 6.01 -4.53 -1.19
CA THR A 559 5.83 -3.20 -1.77
C THR A 559 7.12 -2.39 -1.53
N PRO A 560 7.47 -1.43 -2.40
CA PRO A 560 8.54 -0.47 -2.09
C PRO A 560 8.33 0.28 -0.76
N ILE A 561 7.07 0.53 -0.38
CA ILE A 561 6.73 1.14 0.93
C ILE A 561 7.18 0.26 2.09
N ASP A 562 6.94 -1.06 2.03
CA ASP A 562 7.34 -1.99 3.08
C ASP A 562 8.87 -2.09 3.20
N LEU A 563 9.60 -2.00 2.08
CA LEU A 563 11.06 -1.92 2.11
C LEU A 563 11.54 -0.66 2.84
N LEU A 564 10.89 0.48 2.64
CA LEU A 564 11.23 1.72 3.37
C LEU A 564 10.77 1.69 4.84
N ARG A 565 9.69 0.97 5.16
CA ARG A 565 9.31 0.67 6.55
C ARG A 565 10.35 -0.20 7.25
N PHE A 566 10.92 -1.18 6.55
CA PHE A 566 12.08 -1.92 7.05
C PHE A 566 13.29 -1.00 7.25
N MET A 567 13.65 -0.18 6.24
CA MET A 567 14.76 0.78 6.30
C MET A 567 14.71 1.72 7.51
N ARG A 568 13.53 2.25 7.83
CA ARG A 568 13.41 3.25 8.91
C ARG A 568 13.63 2.65 10.31
N HIS A 569 13.46 1.34 10.47
CA HIS A 569 13.56 0.63 11.75
C HIS A 569 14.86 -0.16 11.89
N GLU A 570 15.48 -0.60 10.81
CA GLU A 570 16.78 -1.28 10.90
C GLU A 570 17.89 -0.29 11.34
N THR A 571 18.71 -0.75 12.28
CA THR A 571 19.82 0.04 12.87
C THR A 571 21.18 -0.64 12.74
N VAL A 572 21.21 -1.87 12.24
CA VAL A 572 22.45 -2.66 12.15
C VAL A 572 23.16 -2.52 10.81
N LEU A 573 22.48 -2.00 9.78
CA LEU A 573 23.11 -1.71 8.49
C LEU A 573 23.74 -0.31 8.50
N SER A 574 24.64 -0.08 7.53
CA SER A 574 25.26 1.23 7.30
C SER A 574 24.20 2.33 7.09
N LYS A 575 24.54 3.57 7.44
CA LYS A 575 23.71 4.74 7.11
C LYS A 575 23.70 5.05 5.60
N SER A 576 24.54 4.39 4.81
CA SER A 576 24.58 4.50 3.35
C SER A 576 24.88 3.15 2.72
N TYR A 577 24.01 2.69 1.82
CA TYR A 577 24.18 1.44 1.07
C TYR A 577 23.28 1.39 -0.16
N ALA A 578 23.60 0.49 -1.08
CA ALA A 578 22.74 0.13 -2.20
C ALA A 578 22.70 -1.40 -2.34
N HIS A 579 21.51 -1.95 -2.44
CA HIS A 579 21.28 -3.35 -2.77
C HIS A 579 20.46 -3.45 -4.06
N PHE A 580 20.88 -4.36 -4.91
CA PHE A 580 20.27 -4.60 -6.21
C PHE A 580 19.77 -6.05 -6.24
N GLY A 581 18.59 -6.25 -6.80
CA GLY A 581 18.00 -7.56 -6.96
C GLY A 581 17.53 -7.75 -8.39
N SER A 582 18.00 -8.81 -9.03
CA SER A 582 17.54 -9.24 -10.34
C SER A 582 17.25 -10.74 -10.31
N MET A 583 16.15 -11.13 -10.93
CA MET A 583 15.77 -12.51 -11.21
C MET A 583 14.77 -12.50 -12.36
N SER A 584 14.53 -13.62 -13.03
CA SER A 584 13.56 -13.68 -14.12
C SER A 584 12.21 -13.05 -13.74
N GLY A 585 11.78 -12.07 -14.55
CA GLY A 585 10.56 -11.31 -14.33
C GLY A 585 10.63 -10.19 -13.29
N THR A 586 11.77 -9.85 -12.68
CA THR A 586 11.86 -8.65 -11.82
C THR A 586 13.25 -8.03 -11.74
N ASN A 587 13.28 -6.71 -11.61
CA ASN A 587 14.43 -5.92 -11.21
C ASN A 587 14.05 -5.03 -10.02
N SER A 588 14.97 -4.88 -9.07
CA SER A 588 14.73 -4.11 -7.85
C SER A 588 15.97 -3.37 -7.37
N VAL A 589 15.74 -2.18 -6.81
CA VAL A 589 16.76 -1.32 -6.22
C VAL A 589 16.29 -0.91 -4.83
N TYR A 590 17.19 -1.00 -3.86
CA TYR A 590 16.95 -0.58 -2.47
C TYR A 590 18.16 0.20 -1.96
N ARG A 591 17.98 1.49 -1.70
CA ARG A 591 19.08 2.41 -1.45
C ARG A 591 18.82 3.32 -0.27
N ARG A 592 19.78 3.39 0.64
CA ARG A 592 19.84 4.36 1.73
C ARG A 592 21.01 5.31 1.48
N ARG A 593 20.78 6.63 1.60
CA ARG A 593 21.81 7.67 1.44
C ARG A 593 22.12 8.33 2.79
N SER A 594 23.35 8.82 2.92
CA SER A 594 23.82 9.53 4.12
C SER A 594 23.12 10.87 4.35
N ASP A 595 22.56 11.48 3.30
CA ASP A 595 21.80 12.73 3.35
C ASP A 595 20.36 12.57 3.85
N GLY A 596 19.98 11.36 4.31
CA GLY A 596 18.65 11.07 4.84
C GLY A 596 17.62 10.66 3.78
N LEU A 597 17.95 10.68 2.48
CA LEU A 597 17.10 10.09 1.45
C LEU A 597 17.24 8.56 1.45
N GLY A 598 16.14 7.89 1.14
CA GLY A 598 16.13 6.46 0.86
C GLY A 598 15.04 6.12 -0.14
N TYR A 599 15.32 5.20 -1.07
CA TYR A 599 14.34 4.81 -2.08
C TYR A 599 14.35 3.30 -2.34
N ALA A 600 13.20 2.83 -2.77
CA ALA A 600 12.98 1.47 -3.20
C ALA A 600 12.23 1.49 -4.54
N VAL A 601 12.67 0.65 -5.48
CA VAL A 601 12.03 0.49 -6.80
C VAL A 601 11.93 -0.99 -7.12
N THR A 602 10.80 -1.41 -7.68
CA THR A 602 10.57 -2.77 -8.17
C THR A 602 9.87 -2.73 -9.52
N ALA A 603 10.36 -3.47 -10.50
CA ALA A 603 9.75 -3.67 -11.82
C ALA A 603 9.33 -5.14 -11.98
N ASN A 604 8.16 -5.42 -12.58
CA ASN A 604 7.68 -6.81 -12.83
C ASN A 604 8.17 -7.39 -14.18
N SER A 605 9.34 -6.92 -14.61
CA SER A 605 10.12 -7.43 -15.72
C SER A 605 11.59 -7.33 -15.33
N ASN A 606 12.40 -8.24 -15.87
CA ASN A 606 13.86 -8.15 -15.80
C ASN A 606 14.46 -7.49 -17.05
N ASN A 607 13.64 -6.92 -17.93
CA ASN A 607 14.12 -6.06 -19.00
C ASN A 607 14.73 -4.78 -18.41
N GLY A 608 15.85 -4.33 -18.99
CA GLY A 608 16.65 -3.23 -18.47
C GLY A 608 17.60 -3.66 -17.35
N ASP A 609 18.29 -2.68 -16.77
CA ASP A 609 19.40 -2.90 -15.84
C ASP A 609 19.20 -2.20 -14.48
N VAL A 610 19.58 -2.86 -13.40
CA VAL A 610 19.41 -2.36 -12.02
C VAL A 610 20.25 -1.10 -11.75
N LYS A 611 21.38 -0.90 -12.44
CA LYS A 611 22.19 0.33 -12.35
C LYS A 611 21.55 1.46 -13.12
N GLU A 612 20.91 1.19 -14.26
CA GLU A 612 20.10 2.20 -14.95
C GLU A 612 18.90 2.65 -14.09
N ILE A 613 18.22 1.74 -13.39
CA ILE A 613 17.16 2.11 -12.42
C ILE A 613 17.73 2.99 -11.30
N ASP A 614 18.90 2.65 -10.75
CA ASP A 614 19.55 3.45 -9.71
C ASP A 614 19.97 4.84 -10.20
N ALA A 615 20.48 4.93 -11.44
CA ALA A 615 20.82 6.20 -12.08
C ALA A 615 19.57 7.07 -12.28
N MET A 616 18.48 6.50 -12.81
CA MET A 616 17.19 7.19 -12.92
C MET A 616 16.72 7.72 -11.56
N MET A 617 16.83 6.92 -10.50
CA MET A 617 16.43 7.35 -9.16
C MET A 617 17.31 8.45 -8.59
N LYS A 618 18.63 8.43 -8.85
CA LYS A 618 19.54 9.52 -8.46
C LYS A 618 19.12 10.83 -9.12
N GLU A 619 18.89 10.81 -10.44
CA GLU A 619 18.41 11.98 -11.19
C GLU A 619 17.08 12.51 -10.64
N ILE A 620 16.16 11.62 -10.26
CA ILE A 620 14.89 12.01 -9.63
C ILE A 620 15.14 12.68 -8.28
N VAL A 621 15.89 12.05 -7.38
CA VAL A 621 16.06 12.58 -6.01
C VAL A 621 16.88 13.86 -5.95
N GLU A 622 17.79 14.06 -6.91
CA GLU A 622 18.60 15.27 -7.08
C GLU A 622 17.86 16.37 -7.84
N GLY A 623 16.95 16.01 -8.75
CA GLY A 623 16.19 16.97 -9.56
C GLY A 623 14.91 17.50 -8.91
N VAL A 624 14.33 16.80 -7.93
CA VAL A 624 13.17 17.30 -7.18
C VAL A 624 13.58 18.50 -6.33
N SER A 625 12.96 19.65 -6.58
CA SER A 625 13.39 20.92 -6.00
C SER A 625 13.13 21.05 -4.51
N ASN A 626 12.09 20.39 -3.98
CA ASN A 626 11.78 20.36 -2.56
C ASN A 626 11.00 19.09 -2.20
N TRP A 627 11.55 18.28 -1.29
CA TRP A 627 10.83 17.12 -0.74
C TRP A 627 9.86 17.57 0.35
N PRO A 628 8.59 17.14 0.33
CA PRO A 628 7.60 17.64 1.25
C PRO A 628 7.83 17.20 2.70
N ASN A 629 7.38 18.04 3.63
CA ASN A 629 7.36 17.71 5.06
C ASN A 629 6.10 16.92 5.44
N VAL A 630 5.89 15.78 4.79
CA VAL A 630 4.80 14.84 5.09
C VAL A 630 5.35 13.50 5.55
N ASN A 631 4.51 12.68 6.17
CA ASN A 631 4.83 11.28 6.43
C ASN A 631 3.63 10.43 6.03
N LEU A 632 3.79 9.68 4.94
CA LEU A 632 2.74 8.87 4.32
C LEU A 632 2.77 7.40 4.78
N PHE A 633 3.59 7.05 5.78
CA PHE A 633 3.74 5.66 6.24
C PHE A 633 2.50 5.08 6.92
#